data_AF-A0A2M7ZVJ7-F1
#
_entry.id   AF-A0A2M7ZVJ7-F1
#
_cell.length_a   1.000
_cell.length_b   1.000
_cell.length_c   1.000
_cell.angle_alpha   90.00
_cell.angle_beta   90.00
_cell.angle_gamma   90.00
#
_symmetry.space_group_name_H-M   'P 1'
#
loop_
_entity.id
_entity.type
_entity.pdbx_description
1 polymer ?
#
loop_
_entity_poly.entity_id
_entity_poly.type
_entity_poly.pdbx_seq_one_letter_code
_entity_poly.pdbx_strand_id
1 'polypeptide(L)'
;YTKKRFNSSELQRLFERKFKEIILLQKAEGTLIVKIDGVAVSFFQYPYPLIFSLIEYQNFPPLASKEDIAAMKIIAISDRGTKRDFIDIYFLLEEFSLKEILDFVKKKYPNFNIYVGLRGLTYFVDAEKKQKRRLYLFHSVFWSEVKKILIKEVKKYQKEWLK
;
A
#
# COMPACT_ATOMS: atom_id res chain seq x y z
N TYR A 1 13.58 2.26 2.67
CA TYR A 1 13.21 2.57 4.07
C TYR A 1 14.46 2.92 4.87
N THR A 2 14.37 3.77 5.90
CA THR A 2 15.49 4.06 6.81
C THR A 2 14.98 4.22 8.24
N LYS A 3 15.82 3.87 9.23
CA LYS A 3 15.53 4.10 10.66
C LYS A 3 15.70 5.58 11.06
N LYS A 4 16.39 6.38 10.23
CA LYS A 4 16.62 7.80 10.49
C LYS A 4 15.34 8.58 10.21
N ARG A 5 14.93 9.42 11.16
CA ARG A 5 13.90 10.43 10.92
C ARG A 5 14.43 11.48 9.95
N PHE A 6 13.55 12.07 9.15
CA PHE A 6 13.87 13.22 8.33
C PHE A 6 13.12 14.46 8.82
N ASN A 7 13.74 15.62 8.68
CA ASN A 7 13.09 16.90 8.87
C ASN A 7 12.49 17.36 7.53
N SER A 8 11.17 17.55 7.48
CA SER A 8 10.47 17.90 6.24
C SER A 8 10.96 19.23 5.62
N SER A 9 11.36 20.20 6.44
CA SER A 9 11.85 21.50 5.97
C SER A 9 13.28 21.42 5.43
N GLU A 10 14.16 20.65 6.07
CA GLU A 10 15.51 20.42 5.57
C GLU A 10 15.50 19.64 4.25
N LEU A 11 14.67 18.60 4.17
CA LEU A 11 14.52 17.79 2.97
C LEU A 11 13.92 18.61 1.81
N GLN A 12 12.93 19.46 2.10
CA GLN A 12 12.39 20.40 1.11
C GLN A 12 13.50 21.31 0.56
N ARG A 13 14.28 21.97 1.43
CA ARG A 13 15.38 22.86 1.01
C ARG A 13 16.45 22.12 0.20
N LEU A 14 16.74 20.87 0.55
CA LEU A 14 17.67 20.03 -0.20
C LEU A 14 17.18 19.80 -1.63
N PHE A 15 15.89 19.50 -1.80
CA PHE A 15 15.30 19.39 -3.13
C PHE A 15 15.29 20.75 -3.84
N GLU A 16 14.88 21.82 -3.13
CA GLU A 16 15.08 23.26 -3.41
C GLU A 16 16.31 23.55 -4.28
N ARG A 17 17.44 23.01 -3.81
CA ARG A 17 18.77 23.24 -4.39
C ARG A 17 19.16 22.28 -5.50
N LYS A 18 18.57 21.09 -5.54
CA LYS A 18 18.94 20.02 -6.48
C LYS A 18 18.12 20.00 -7.75
N PHE A 19 16.84 20.38 -7.68
CA PHE A 19 15.93 20.32 -8.82
C PHE A 19 15.46 21.71 -9.20
N LYS A 20 15.21 21.91 -10.50
CA LYS A 20 14.81 23.22 -11.03
C LYS A 20 13.33 23.50 -10.80
N GLU A 21 12.48 22.48 -10.91
CA GLU A 21 11.04 22.61 -10.71
C GLU A 21 10.57 21.75 -9.53
N ILE A 22 10.19 22.42 -8.43
CA ILE A 22 9.58 21.77 -7.27
C ILE A 22 8.33 22.51 -6.88
N ILE A 23 7.24 21.77 -6.76
CA ILE A 23 5.96 22.27 -6.25
C ILE A 23 5.67 21.56 -4.93
N LEU A 24 5.55 22.33 -3.85
CA LEU A 24 5.12 21.79 -2.57
C LEU A 24 3.63 21.44 -2.63
N LEU A 25 3.29 20.18 -2.34
CA LEU A 25 1.89 19.71 -2.32
C LEU A 25 1.38 19.58 -0.89
N GLN A 26 2.20 19.04 0.03
CA GLN A 26 1.85 18.88 1.43
C GLN A 26 3.12 18.88 2.29
N LYS A 27 3.05 19.52 3.46
CA LYS A 27 4.08 19.44 4.49
C LYS A 27 3.43 19.32 5.86
N ALA A 28 3.86 18.33 6.62
CA ALA A 28 3.52 18.16 8.03
C ALA A 28 4.71 17.51 8.75
N GLU A 29 4.60 17.35 10.08
CA GLU A 29 5.59 16.58 10.83
C GLU A 29 5.66 15.14 10.27
N GLY A 30 6.87 14.71 9.92
CA GLY A 30 7.11 13.39 9.34
C GLY A 30 6.49 13.16 7.96
N THR A 31 5.92 14.17 7.30
CA THR A 31 5.34 14.04 5.95
C THR A 31 5.81 15.16 5.04
N LEU A 32 6.31 14.80 3.86
CA LEU A 32 6.62 15.73 2.78
C LEU A 32 6.11 15.17 1.46
N ILE A 33 5.23 15.90 0.79
CA ILE A 33 4.75 15.58 -0.55
C ILE A 33 5.10 16.75 -1.45
N VAL A 34 5.88 16.47 -2.48
CA VAL A 34 6.33 17.45 -3.47
C VAL A 34 6.10 16.89 -4.87
N LYS A 35 6.00 17.77 -5.86
CA LYS A 35 6.06 17.40 -7.28
C LYS A 35 7.41 17.88 -7.80
N ILE A 36 8.24 16.96 -8.24
CA ILE A 36 9.58 17.22 -8.79
C ILE A 36 9.52 16.93 -10.28
N ASP A 37 9.82 17.92 -11.12
CA ASP A 37 9.78 17.80 -12.59
C ASP A 37 8.49 17.12 -13.09
N GLY A 38 7.34 17.54 -12.57
CA GLY A 38 6.04 16.97 -12.94
C GLY A 38 5.66 15.64 -12.26
N VAL A 39 6.54 15.01 -11.48
CA VAL A 39 6.31 13.73 -10.81
C VAL A 39 6.05 13.92 -9.32
N ALA A 40 4.92 13.41 -8.83
CA ALA A 40 4.61 13.47 -7.40
C ALA A 40 5.45 12.45 -6.60
N VAL A 41 6.20 12.95 -5.62
CA VAL A 41 7.05 12.17 -4.72
C VAL A 41 6.60 12.40 -3.28
N SER A 42 6.51 11.34 -2.49
CA SER A 42 6.01 11.41 -1.11
C SER A 42 6.97 10.73 -0.15
N PHE A 43 7.28 11.41 0.95
CA PHE A 43 8.12 10.94 2.03
C PHE A 43 7.29 10.90 3.31
N PHE A 44 7.35 9.77 4.00
CA PHE A 44 6.61 9.54 5.23
C PHE A 44 7.53 8.95 6.29
N GLN A 45 7.47 9.47 7.50
CA GLN A 45 7.94 8.78 8.68
C GLN A 45 6.92 7.69 8.97
N TYR A 46 7.34 6.45 8.78
CA TYR A 46 6.47 5.29 8.93
C TYR A 46 6.84 4.54 10.21
N PRO A 47 5.98 4.56 11.25
CA PRO A 47 6.33 4.02 12.58
C PRO A 47 6.27 2.49 12.65
N TYR A 48 5.77 1.82 11.60
CA TYR A 48 5.67 0.37 11.58
C TYR A 48 6.91 -0.25 10.95
N PRO A 49 7.69 -1.05 11.70
CA PRO A 49 8.91 -1.66 11.20
C PRO A 49 8.61 -2.63 10.04
N LEU A 50 9.61 -2.87 9.20
CA LEU A 50 9.56 -3.95 8.22
C LEU A 50 9.64 -5.29 8.95
N ILE A 51 8.87 -6.26 8.48
CA ILE A 51 8.88 -7.62 9.02
C ILE A 51 9.82 -8.53 8.23
N PHE A 52 10.16 -8.16 6.99
CA PHE A 52 11.15 -8.84 6.15
C PHE A 52 12.26 -7.89 5.70
N SER A 53 13.34 -8.47 5.20
CA SER A 53 14.46 -7.73 4.63
C SER A 53 14.03 -6.91 3.41
N LEU A 54 14.68 -5.76 3.23
CA LEU A 54 14.53 -4.97 2.02
C LEU A 54 15.03 -5.77 0.81
N ILE A 55 14.38 -5.57 -0.33
CA ILE A 55 14.79 -6.14 -1.60
C ILE A 55 15.69 -5.11 -2.30
N GLU A 56 16.94 -5.49 -2.52
CA GLU A 56 17.87 -4.72 -3.34
C GLU A 56 17.47 -4.82 -4.82
N TYR A 57 17.46 -3.70 -5.53
CA TYR A 57 17.06 -3.68 -6.94
C TYR A 57 17.93 -2.73 -7.75
N GLN A 58 18.92 -3.29 -8.46
CA GLN A 58 19.83 -2.55 -9.34
C GLN A 58 20.38 -1.29 -8.67
N ASN A 59 20.22 -0.13 -9.30
CA ASN A 59 20.64 1.18 -8.80
C ASN A 59 19.49 1.95 -8.12
N PHE A 60 18.39 1.28 -7.77
CA PHE A 60 17.27 1.89 -7.07
C PHE A 60 17.40 1.76 -5.56
N PRO A 61 16.82 2.71 -4.79
CA PRO A 61 16.70 2.56 -3.35
C PRO A 61 16.02 1.23 -2.99
N PRO A 62 16.44 0.57 -1.89
CA PRO A 62 15.90 -0.73 -1.52
C PRO A 62 14.38 -0.70 -1.31
N LEU A 63 13.71 -1.72 -1.83
CA LEU A 63 12.27 -1.85 -1.87
C LEU A 63 11.74 -2.66 -0.68
N ALA A 64 10.51 -2.38 -0.25
CA ALA A 64 9.84 -3.24 0.72
C ALA A 64 9.56 -4.62 0.10
N SER A 65 9.58 -5.66 0.93
CA SER A 65 9.23 -7.02 0.48
C SER A 65 7.75 -7.10 0.08
N LYS A 66 7.38 -8.12 -0.71
CA LYS A 66 5.99 -8.30 -1.15
C LYS A 66 5.06 -8.59 0.03
N GLU A 67 5.54 -9.29 1.05
CA GLU A 67 4.82 -9.58 2.29
C GLU A 67 4.53 -8.32 3.10
N ASP A 68 5.54 -7.44 3.24
CA ASP A 68 5.38 -6.12 3.86
C ASP A 68 4.37 -5.27 3.08
N ILE A 69 4.45 -5.27 1.74
CA ILE A 69 3.50 -4.57 0.86
C ILE A 69 2.08 -5.16 1.00
N ALA A 70 1.92 -6.48 1.08
CA ALA A 70 0.63 -7.12 1.25
C ALA A 70 -0.03 -6.71 2.57
N ALA A 71 0.74 -6.69 3.66
CA ALA A 71 0.26 -6.19 4.94
C ALA A 71 -0.15 -4.71 4.85
N MET A 72 0.66 -3.85 4.24
CA MET A 72 0.33 -2.43 4.03
C MET A 72 -0.95 -2.24 3.20
N LYS A 73 -1.19 -3.12 2.21
CA LYS A 73 -2.37 -3.04 1.35
C LYS A 73 -3.67 -3.38 2.08
N ILE A 74 -3.66 -4.32 3.03
CA ILE A 74 -4.82 -4.58 3.89
C ILE A 74 -5.18 -3.35 4.73
N ILE A 75 -4.18 -2.67 5.31
CA ILE A 75 -4.41 -1.43 6.06
C ILE A 75 -5.01 -0.35 5.14
N ALA A 76 -4.46 -0.18 3.94
CA ALA A 76 -4.94 0.79 2.97
C ALA A 76 -6.39 0.52 2.51
N ILE A 77 -6.76 -0.73 2.28
CA ILE A 77 -8.13 -1.11 1.91
C ILE A 77 -9.10 -0.77 3.05
N SER A 78 -8.68 -0.96 4.29
CA SER A 78 -9.50 -0.70 5.48
C SER A 78 -9.79 0.78 5.72
N ASP A 79 -8.94 1.67 5.18
CA ASP A 79 -9.04 3.12 5.34
C ASP A 79 -9.71 3.79 4.13
N ARG A 80 -9.19 3.57 2.92
CA ARG A 80 -9.66 4.27 1.70
C ARG A 80 -10.29 3.38 0.63
N GLY A 81 -9.98 2.08 0.61
CA GLY A 81 -10.55 1.12 -0.36
C GLY A 81 -10.52 1.57 -1.83
N THR A 82 -9.39 2.04 -2.37
CA THR A 82 -9.36 2.43 -3.80
C THR A 82 -9.27 1.20 -4.70
N LYS A 83 -9.78 1.30 -5.93
CA LYS A 83 -9.74 0.19 -6.92
C LYS A 83 -8.34 -0.41 -7.12
N ARG A 84 -7.30 0.41 -7.01
CA ARG A 84 -5.89 -0.04 -7.09
C ARG A 84 -5.53 -0.97 -5.95
N ASP A 85 -5.93 -0.63 -4.73
CA ASP A 85 -5.59 -1.43 -3.56
C ASP A 85 -6.19 -2.84 -3.66
N PHE A 86 -7.41 -2.96 -4.20
CA PHE A 86 -8.04 -4.25 -4.48
C PHE A 86 -7.33 -5.05 -5.59
N ILE A 87 -6.91 -4.39 -6.67
CA ILE A 87 -6.16 -5.04 -7.75
C ILE A 87 -4.79 -5.51 -7.24
N ASP A 88 -4.11 -4.71 -6.43
CA ASP A 88 -2.82 -5.08 -5.85
C ASP A 88 -2.97 -6.31 -4.95
N ILE A 89 -3.99 -6.36 -4.09
CA ILE A 89 -4.28 -7.57 -3.29
C ILE A 89 -4.63 -8.76 -4.18
N TYR A 90 -5.39 -8.56 -5.26
CA TYR A 90 -5.72 -9.64 -6.20
C TYR A 90 -4.45 -10.29 -6.76
N PHE A 91 -3.47 -9.52 -7.22
CA PHE A 91 -2.21 -10.09 -7.70
C PHE A 91 -1.38 -10.70 -6.57
N LEU A 92 -1.39 -10.10 -5.38
CA LEU A 92 -0.71 -10.70 -4.23
C LEU A 92 -1.34 -12.04 -3.81
N LEU A 93 -2.62 -12.27 -4.09
CA LEU A 93 -3.29 -13.55 -3.85
C LEU A 93 -2.86 -14.66 -4.82
N GLU A 94 -2.16 -14.34 -5.91
CA GLU A 94 -1.53 -15.33 -6.79
C GLU A 94 -0.23 -15.89 -6.16
N GLU A 95 0.38 -15.15 -5.23
CA GLU A 95 1.63 -15.52 -4.56
C GLU A 95 1.42 -15.99 -3.12
N PHE A 96 0.41 -15.46 -2.43
CA PHE A 96 0.12 -15.74 -1.02
C PHE A 96 -1.35 -16.08 -0.82
N SER A 97 -1.64 -17.02 0.08
CA SER A 97 -3.00 -17.22 0.56
C SER A 97 -3.48 -16.01 1.37
N LEU A 98 -4.79 -15.78 1.43
CA LEU A 98 -5.35 -14.72 2.28
C LEU A 98 -4.95 -14.89 3.75
N LYS A 99 -4.81 -16.13 4.21
CA LYS A 99 -4.33 -16.42 5.57
C LYS A 99 -2.92 -15.89 5.79
N GLU A 100 -1.99 -16.16 4.88
CA GLU A 100 -0.61 -15.68 4.98
C GLU A 100 -0.55 -14.16 4.98
N ILE A 101 -1.32 -13.51 4.09
CA ILE A 101 -1.43 -12.04 4.07
C ILE A 101 -1.90 -11.49 5.43
N LEU A 102 -2.93 -12.09 6.03
CA LEU A 102 -3.42 -11.67 7.34
C LEU A 102 -2.44 -11.97 8.48
N ASP A 103 -1.64 -13.04 8.37
CA ASP A 103 -0.57 -13.32 9.32
C ASP A 103 0.58 -12.29 9.19
N PHE A 104 0.88 -11.79 7.98
CA PHE A 104 1.78 -10.66 7.79
C PHE A 104 1.23 -9.38 8.43
N VAL A 105 -0.08 -9.12 8.30
CA VAL A 105 -0.75 -7.99 8.97
C VAL A 105 -0.60 -8.09 10.47
N LYS A 106 -0.86 -9.25 11.08
CA LYS A 106 -0.71 -9.44 12.54
C LYS A 106 0.72 -9.19 13.01
N LYS A 107 1.71 -9.66 12.26
CA LYS A 107 3.14 -9.44 12.59
C LYS A 107 3.52 -7.96 12.51
N LYS A 108 3.07 -7.26 11.46
CA LYS A 108 3.46 -5.87 11.19
C LYS A 108 2.63 -4.84 11.99
N TYR A 109 1.37 -5.15 12.25
CA TYR A 109 0.39 -4.31 12.94
C TYR A 109 -0.33 -5.12 14.02
N PRO A 110 0.32 -5.44 15.16
CA PRO A 110 -0.24 -6.34 16.18
C PRO A 110 -1.56 -5.84 16.79
N ASN A 111 -1.77 -4.52 16.81
CA ASN A 111 -2.98 -3.90 17.34
C ASN A 111 -4.08 -3.71 16.28
N PHE A 112 -3.84 -4.12 15.02
CA PHE A 112 -4.83 -3.97 13.96
C PHE A 112 -5.89 -5.06 14.04
N ASN A 113 -7.15 -4.66 14.01
CA ASN A 113 -8.28 -5.60 13.98
C ASN A 113 -8.43 -6.20 12.58
N ILE A 114 -8.01 -7.46 12.42
CA ILE A 114 -8.10 -8.20 11.15
C ILE A 114 -9.51 -8.27 10.57
N TYR A 115 -10.57 -8.21 11.40
CA TYR A 115 -11.95 -8.22 10.92
C TYR A 115 -12.30 -6.94 10.15
N VAL A 116 -11.66 -5.82 10.48
CA VAL A 116 -11.80 -4.57 9.71
C VAL A 116 -11.18 -4.76 8.32
N GLY A 117 -10.00 -5.41 8.26
CA GLY A 117 -9.35 -5.79 7.00
C GLY A 117 -10.23 -6.69 6.13
N LEU A 118 -10.78 -7.76 6.71
CA LEU A 118 -11.68 -8.68 6.01
C LEU A 118 -12.94 -7.99 5.48
N ARG A 119 -13.53 -7.07 6.26
CA ARG A 119 -14.67 -6.27 5.82
C ARG A 119 -14.27 -5.37 4.65
N GLY A 120 -13.13 -4.68 4.76
CA GLY A 120 -12.59 -3.83 3.71
C GLY A 120 -12.42 -4.57 2.38
N LEU A 121 -11.93 -5.82 2.42
CA LEU A 121 -11.74 -6.66 1.21
C LEU A 121 -13.02 -6.95 0.43
N THR A 122 -14.20 -6.77 1.04
CA THR A 122 -15.51 -7.00 0.41
C THR A 122 -16.34 -5.73 0.24
N TYR A 123 -15.79 -4.56 0.62
CA TYR A 123 -16.48 -3.28 0.55
C TYR A 123 -15.98 -2.43 -0.63
N PHE A 124 -16.69 -2.48 -1.76
CA PHE A 124 -16.23 -1.88 -3.01
C PHE A 124 -16.76 -0.47 -3.31
N VAL A 125 -17.56 0.12 -2.41
CA VAL A 125 -18.26 1.39 -2.69
C VAL A 125 -17.29 2.50 -3.09
N ASP A 126 -16.17 2.64 -2.40
CA ASP A 126 -15.15 3.65 -2.72
C ASP A 126 -14.32 3.30 -3.96
N ALA A 127 -14.15 2.00 -4.25
CA ALA A 127 -13.45 1.54 -5.45
C ALA A 127 -14.23 1.78 -6.74
N GLU A 128 -15.57 1.80 -6.67
CA GLU A 128 -16.44 2.08 -7.81
C GLU A 128 -16.46 3.58 -8.18
N LYS A 129 -15.97 4.47 -7.31
CA LYS A 129 -15.86 5.91 -7.61
C LYS A 129 -14.84 6.14 -8.73
N LYS A 130 -15.13 7.12 -9.60
CA LYS A 130 -14.25 7.52 -10.71
C LYS A 130 -12.86 7.89 -10.20
N GLN A 131 -11.87 7.08 -10.58
CA GLN A 131 -10.48 7.30 -10.18
C GLN A 131 -9.85 8.40 -11.05
N LYS A 132 -9.10 9.32 -10.42
CA LYS A 132 -8.39 10.40 -11.13
C LYS A 132 -7.19 9.91 -11.93
N ARG A 133 -6.60 8.77 -11.55
CA ARG A 133 -5.41 8.21 -12.19
C ARG A 133 -5.77 7.01 -13.05
N ARG A 134 -5.19 6.93 -14.25
CA ARG A 134 -5.28 5.75 -15.12
C ARG A 134 -4.57 4.57 -14.47
N LEU A 135 -5.12 3.37 -14.70
CA LEU A 135 -4.52 2.11 -14.30
C LEU A 135 -3.78 1.54 -15.50
N TYR A 136 -2.54 1.15 -15.30
CA TYR A 136 -1.73 0.45 -16.28
C TYR A 136 -1.47 -0.93 -15.70
N LEU A 137 -2.05 -1.94 -16.32
CA LEU A 137 -1.88 -3.34 -15.94
C LEU A 137 -1.09 -4.03 -17.05
N PHE A 138 -0.13 -4.87 -16.68
CA PHE A 138 0.63 -5.68 -17.64
C PHE A 138 -0.24 -6.80 -18.24
N HIS A 139 -1.28 -7.22 -17.53
CA HIS A 139 -2.25 -8.22 -17.96
C HIS A 139 -3.67 -7.66 -17.80
N SER A 140 -4.55 -7.96 -18.76
CA SER A 140 -5.94 -7.55 -18.69
C SER A 140 -6.66 -8.33 -17.59
N VAL A 141 -7.18 -7.63 -16.59
CA VAL A 141 -8.01 -8.21 -15.53
C VAL A 141 -9.33 -7.46 -15.45
N PHE A 142 -10.43 -8.20 -15.46
CA PHE A 142 -11.76 -7.61 -15.34
C PHE A 142 -12.06 -7.28 -13.88
N TRP A 143 -12.59 -6.09 -13.63
CA TRP A 143 -12.94 -5.67 -12.27
C TRP A 143 -13.97 -6.59 -11.61
N SER A 144 -14.89 -7.17 -12.38
CA SER A 144 -15.85 -8.17 -11.89
C SER A 144 -15.15 -9.43 -11.36
N GLU A 145 -14.08 -9.86 -12.02
CA GLU A 145 -13.29 -11.03 -11.62
C GLU A 145 -12.54 -10.76 -10.31
N VAL A 146 -11.90 -9.60 -10.18
CA VAL A 146 -11.22 -9.18 -8.94
C VAL A 146 -12.18 -9.26 -7.75
N LYS A 147 -13.36 -8.64 -7.87
CA LYS A 147 -14.37 -8.67 -6.79
C LYS A 147 -14.79 -10.09 -6.44
N LYS A 148 -15.02 -10.95 -7.45
CA LYS A 148 -15.43 -12.34 -7.27
C LYS A 148 -14.38 -13.15 -6.50
N ILE A 149 -13.10 -13.02 -6.88
CA ILE A 149 -11.99 -13.72 -6.23
C ILE A 149 -11.82 -13.25 -4.78
N LEU A 150 -11.83 -11.94 -4.53
CA LEU A 150 -11.71 -11.42 -3.16
C LEU A 150 -12.83 -11.91 -2.25
N ILE A 151 -14.08 -11.86 -2.70
CA ILE A 151 -15.23 -12.39 -1.93
C ILE A 151 -15.05 -13.88 -1.66
N LYS A 152 -14.59 -14.65 -2.65
CA LYS A 152 -14.36 -16.09 -2.53
C LYS A 152 -13.31 -16.39 -1.45
N GLU A 153 -12.16 -15.72 -1.51
CA GLU A 153 -11.07 -15.94 -0.55
C GLU A 153 -11.46 -15.51 0.87
N VAL A 154 -12.19 -14.40 1.04
CA VAL A 154 -12.70 -13.98 2.35
C VAL A 154 -13.68 -15.02 2.93
N LYS A 155 -14.61 -15.53 2.12
CA LYS A 155 -15.56 -16.58 2.56
C LYS A 155 -14.84 -17.88 2.93
N LYS A 156 -13.84 -18.28 2.13
CA LYS A 156 -12.99 -19.44 2.41
C LYS A 156 -12.29 -19.28 3.76
N TYR A 157 -11.65 -18.13 3.98
CA TYR A 157 -10.97 -17.83 5.23
C TYR A 157 -11.91 -17.89 6.44
N GLN A 158 -13.10 -17.28 6.34
CA GLN A 158 -14.09 -17.28 7.42
C GLN A 158 -14.55 -18.70 7.79
N LYS A 159 -14.77 -19.57 6.78
CA LYS A 159 -15.22 -20.96 7.01
C LYS A 159 -14.16 -21.83 7.68
N GLU A 160 -12.89 -21.61 7.34
CA GLU A 160 -11.78 -22.45 7.80
C GLU A 160 -11.20 -21.98 9.14
N TRP A 161 -11.22 -20.67 9.43
CA TRP A 161 -10.43 -20.08 10.51
C TRP A 161 -11.22 -19.24 11.53
N LEU A 162 -12.51 -19.00 11.30
CA LEU A 162 -13.36 -18.16 12.16
C LEU A 162 -14.63 -18.89 12.65
N LYS A 163 -14.58 -20.23 12.76
CA LYS A 163 -15.67 -21.02 13.34
C LYS A 163 -15.89 -20.71 14.82
#